data_AF-A0A510KV03-F1
#
_entry.id   AF-A0A510KV03-F1
#
_cell.length_a   1.000
_cell.length_b   1.000
_cell.length_c   1.000
_cell.angle_alpha   90.00
_cell.angle_beta   90.00
_cell.angle_gamma   90.00
#
_symmetry.space_group_name_H-M   'P 1'
#
loop_
_entity.id
_entity.type
_entity.pdbx_description
1 polymer ?
#
loop_
_entity_poly.entity_id
_entity_poly.type
_entity_poly.pdbx_seq_one_letter_code
_entity_poly.pdbx_strand_id
1 'polypeptide(L)'
;MGLKKIKENFFENLKMNKYELFVKVIDYIGNFPNILDGFYINGSGQGYGDYDSVLINSGFNEIDRETSVYIGIFYGDYEERVYYTYEEMFHYFLTYYLENIHCYSNLISFIEQEFVNYTKFIDEAKNYKINLDIKNIFTRDNLRNFLLNYNFEENRYNLGTINF
;
A
#
# COMPACT_ATOMS: atom_id res chain seq x y z
N MET A 1 3.53 6.40 27.11
CA MET A 1 4.29 6.20 25.87
C MET A 1 4.14 7.48 25.06
N GLY A 2 5.23 8.19 24.78
CA GLY A 2 5.14 9.51 24.12
C GLY A 2 5.34 9.35 22.62
N LEU A 3 4.27 9.42 21.83
CA LEU A 3 4.33 9.51 20.38
C LEU A 3 5.00 10.84 20.02
N LYS A 4 6.30 10.81 19.74
CA LYS A 4 6.97 11.95 19.10
C LYS A 4 6.56 11.94 17.64
N LYS A 5 5.89 13.02 17.21
CA LYS A 5 5.82 13.39 15.79
C LYS A 5 7.24 13.25 15.26
N ILE A 6 7.43 12.40 14.25
CA ILE A 6 8.71 12.25 13.57
C ILE A 6 9.14 13.66 13.19
N LYS A 7 10.10 14.19 13.97
CA LYS A 7 10.52 15.58 13.88
C LYS A 7 11.07 15.79 12.48
N GLU A 8 10.96 17.02 12.00
CA GLU A 8 11.46 17.55 10.72
C GLU A 8 12.84 16.99 10.29
N ASN A 9 13.68 16.52 11.23
CA ASN A 9 14.98 15.92 10.98
C ASN A 9 15.02 14.42 10.63
N PHE A 10 13.95 13.62 10.74
CA PHE A 10 14.04 12.17 10.50
C PHE A 10 14.35 11.84 9.04
N PHE A 11 13.61 12.45 8.11
CA PHE A 11 13.85 12.31 6.68
C PHE A 11 15.13 13.01 6.24
N GLU A 12 15.52 14.11 6.88
CA GLU A 12 16.83 14.76 6.66
C GLU A 12 17.99 13.87 7.10
N ASN A 13 17.87 13.19 8.25
CA ASN A 13 18.88 12.26 8.77
C ASN A 13 18.95 10.97 7.92
N LEU A 14 17.80 10.48 7.47
CA LEU A 14 17.71 9.34 6.55
C LEU A 14 18.07 9.69 5.10
N LYS A 15 18.17 10.99 4.77
CA LYS A 15 18.37 11.55 3.43
C LYS A 15 17.41 10.95 2.40
N MET A 16 16.17 10.70 2.80
CA MET A 16 15.14 10.14 1.93
C MET A 16 13.79 10.76 2.26
N ASN A 17 12.89 10.84 1.28
CA ASN A 17 11.51 11.29 1.48
C ASN A 17 10.58 10.11 1.84
N LYS A 18 9.33 10.42 2.15
CA LYS A 18 8.30 9.44 2.52
C LYS A 18 8.05 8.35 1.47
N TYR A 19 8.09 8.69 0.18
CA TYR A 19 7.93 7.75 -0.92
C TYR A 19 9.15 6.84 -1.05
N GLU A 20 10.37 7.40 -0.95
CA GLU A 20 11.60 6.61 -0.96
C GLU A 20 11.67 5.61 0.20
N LEU A 21 11.19 6.01 1.39
CA LEU A 21 11.03 5.07 2.51
C LEU A 21 10.01 3.97 2.17
N PHE A 22 8.84 4.35 1.63
CA PHE A 22 7.82 3.38 1.22
C PHE A 22 8.39 2.36 0.23
N VAL A 23 9.04 2.80 -0.86
CA VAL A 23 9.64 1.92 -1.88
C VAL A 23 10.63 0.96 -1.24
N LYS A 24 11.56 1.48 -0.41
CA LYS A 24 12.54 0.63 0.30
C LYS A 24 11.88 -0.43 1.17
N VAL A 25 10.79 -0.09 1.85
CA VAL A 25 10.08 -1.02 2.73
C VAL A 25 9.32 -2.08 1.91
N ILE A 26 8.65 -1.68 0.83
CA ILE A 26 7.98 -2.62 -0.07
C ILE A 26 9.00 -3.60 -0.69
N ASP A 27 10.12 -3.08 -1.18
CA ASP A 27 11.21 -3.88 -1.75
C ASP A 27 11.84 -4.82 -0.71
N TYR A 28 12.04 -4.32 0.51
CA TYR A 28 12.63 -5.09 1.61
C TYR A 28 11.72 -6.23 2.06
N ILE A 29 10.43 -5.94 2.28
CA ILE A 29 9.45 -6.96 2.69
C ILE A 29 9.36 -8.02 1.59
N GLY A 30 9.31 -7.58 0.32
CA GLY A 30 9.03 -8.43 -0.82
C GLY A 30 7.59 -8.95 -0.74
N ASN A 31 6.92 -9.13 -1.88
CA ASN A 31 5.49 -9.50 -1.94
C ASN A 31 4.51 -8.32 -1.78
N PHE A 32 4.69 -7.31 -2.62
CA PHE A 32 3.76 -6.18 -2.79
C PHE A 32 2.27 -6.56 -2.86
N PRO A 33 1.84 -7.60 -3.60
CA PRO A 33 0.43 -7.98 -3.67
C PRO A 33 -0.15 -8.33 -2.29
N ASN A 34 0.59 -9.09 -1.48
CA ASN A 34 0.16 -9.44 -0.13
C ASN A 34 0.22 -8.26 0.86
N ILE A 35 1.11 -7.30 0.62
CA ILE A 35 1.15 -6.07 1.42
C ILE A 35 -0.11 -5.25 1.13
N LEU A 36 -0.52 -5.14 -0.14
CA LEU A 36 -1.73 -4.42 -0.54
C LEU A 36 -3.00 -5.16 -0.07
N ASP A 37 -2.96 -6.49 0.02
CA ASP A 37 -4.04 -7.35 0.51
C ASP A 37 -4.38 -7.08 1.98
N GLY A 38 -5.42 -6.26 2.19
CA GLY A 38 -6.16 -6.21 3.44
C GLY A 38 -5.47 -5.61 4.67
N PHE A 39 -4.24 -5.06 4.55
CA PHE A 39 -3.54 -4.43 5.69
C PHE A 39 -4.36 -3.29 6.35
N TYR A 40 -5.27 -2.69 5.58
CA TYR A 40 -6.17 -1.63 6.03
C TYR A 40 -7.42 -2.15 6.77
N ILE A 41 -7.78 -3.43 6.64
CA ILE A 41 -9.09 -3.97 7.10
C ILE A 41 -9.11 -4.29 8.60
N ASN A 42 -7.99 -4.65 9.24
CA ASN A 42 -8.07 -5.20 10.61
C ASN A 42 -6.92 -4.88 11.57
N GLY A 43 -6.06 -3.89 11.29
CA GLY A 43 -4.95 -3.58 12.20
C GLY A 43 -4.01 -4.78 12.49
N SER A 44 -4.21 -5.88 11.78
CA SER A 44 -3.56 -7.18 11.94
C SER A 44 -2.29 -7.21 11.12
N GLY A 45 -1.61 -6.05 11.05
CA GLY A 45 -0.52 -5.72 10.15
C GLY A 45 0.27 -6.95 9.78
N GLN A 46 0.37 -7.21 8.49
CA GLN A 46 1.10 -8.37 8.04
C GLN A 46 2.58 -8.14 8.37
N GLY A 47 3.05 -8.74 9.47
CA GLY A 47 4.47 -8.84 9.78
C GLY A 47 5.07 -9.84 8.80
N TYR A 48 5.73 -9.34 7.77
CA TYR A 48 6.37 -10.16 6.75
C TYR A 48 7.90 -10.04 6.90
N GLY A 49 8.53 -11.14 7.33
CA GLY A 49 9.98 -11.34 7.26
C GLY A 49 10.57 -11.99 8.51
N ASP A 50 11.55 -12.88 8.32
CA ASP A 50 12.36 -13.57 9.34
C ASP A 50 13.21 -12.62 10.25
N TYR A 51 13.00 -11.31 10.19
CA TYR A 51 13.69 -10.29 11.00
C TYR A 51 12.75 -9.12 11.33
N ASP A 52 12.36 -9.02 12.61
CA ASP A 52 11.34 -8.16 13.26
C ASP A 52 11.45 -6.62 13.10
N SER A 53 12.08 -6.07 12.05
CA SER A 53 12.46 -4.64 12.03
C SER A 53 11.53 -3.67 11.28
N VAL A 54 10.58 -4.10 10.44
CA VAL A 54 9.66 -3.17 9.73
C VAL A 54 8.28 -3.79 9.51
N LEU A 55 7.20 -2.99 9.62
CA LEU A 55 5.83 -3.37 9.23
C LEU A 55 5.05 -2.23 8.55
N ILE A 56 3.99 -2.58 7.82
CA ILE A 56 2.97 -1.64 7.32
C ILE A 56 1.62 -2.01 7.95
N ASN A 57 0.94 -1.05 8.59
CA ASN A 57 -0.33 -1.33 9.29
C ASN A 57 -1.23 -0.09 9.36
N SER A 58 -2.52 -0.29 9.62
CA SER A 58 -3.46 0.78 9.97
C SER A 58 -3.57 0.96 11.48
N GLY A 59 -3.82 2.18 11.92
CA GLY A 59 -3.94 2.49 13.34
C GLY A 59 -4.44 3.91 13.59
N PHE A 60 -4.87 4.14 14.83
CA PHE A 60 -5.27 5.48 15.27
C PHE A 60 -4.04 6.34 15.48
N ASN A 61 -3.92 7.43 14.73
CA ASN A 61 -2.94 8.48 14.96
C ASN A 61 -3.48 9.42 16.04
N GLU A 62 -2.92 9.31 17.25
CA GLU A 62 -3.35 10.10 18.41
C GLU A 62 -3.13 11.61 18.25
N ILE A 63 -2.15 12.00 17.43
CA ILE A 63 -1.76 13.40 17.24
C ILE A 63 -2.80 14.12 16.38
N ASP A 64 -3.11 13.53 15.23
CA ASP A 64 -4.05 14.12 14.27
C ASP A 64 -5.50 13.63 14.51
N ARG A 65 -5.69 12.78 15.53
CA ARG A 65 -6.97 12.19 16.00
C ARG A 65 -7.77 11.51 14.89
N GLU A 66 -7.07 10.79 14.03
CA GLU A 66 -7.67 10.08 12.90
C GLU A 66 -7.07 8.70 12.68
N THR A 67 -7.85 7.80 12.09
CA THR A 67 -7.31 6.53 11.58
C THR A 67 -6.43 6.82 10.36
N SER A 68 -5.27 6.17 10.32
CA SER A 68 -4.21 6.38 9.34
C SER A 68 -3.47 5.09 9.05
N VAL A 69 -2.63 5.09 8.01
CA VAL A 69 -1.66 4.02 7.76
C VAL A 69 -0.31 4.45 8.31
N TYR A 70 0.48 3.53 8.85
CA TYR A 70 1.86 3.79 9.20
C TYR A 70 2.81 2.69 8.76
N ILE A 71 4.05 3.09 8.51
CA ILE A 71 5.20 2.21 8.47
C ILE A 71 5.85 2.26 9.84
N GLY A 72 5.92 1.12 10.53
CA GLY A 72 6.60 0.96 11.81
C GLY A 72 7.99 0.38 11.59
N ILE A 73 9.03 1.00 12.15
CA ILE A 73 10.41 0.54 12.12
C ILE A 73 10.84 0.20 13.54
N PHE A 74 11.22 -1.05 13.79
CA PHE A 74 11.60 -1.54 15.11
C PHE A 74 13.12 -1.60 15.29
N TYR A 75 13.56 -1.13 16.45
CA TYR A 75 14.93 -1.15 16.94
C TYR A 75 14.95 -1.82 18.31
N GLY A 76 14.81 -3.14 18.34
CA GLY A 76 14.59 -3.89 19.58
C GLY A 76 13.24 -3.51 20.20
N ASP A 77 13.24 -2.96 21.42
CA ASP A 77 12.02 -2.58 22.14
C ASP A 77 11.44 -1.21 21.74
N TYR A 78 12.08 -0.53 20.77
CA TYR A 78 11.68 0.79 20.30
C TYR A 78 11.07 0.72 18.89
N GLU A 79 9.96 1.44 18.67
CA GLU A 79 9.29 1.54 17.37
C GLU A 79 9.20 3.01 16.94
N GLU A 80 9.63 3.31 15.72
CA GLU A 80 9.37 4.56 15.03
C GLU A 80 8.26 4.40 14.00
N ARG A 81 7.21 5.20 14.11
CA ARG A 81 6.05 5.16 13.20
C ARG A 81 6.01 6.36 12.29
N VAL A 82 6.13 6.12 11.00
CA VAL A 82 5.87 7.11 9.95
C VAL A 82 4.42 6.98 9.53
N TYR A 83 3.62 8.01 9.80
CA TYR A 83 2.21 8.05 9.46
C TYR A 83 1.97 8.63 8.07
N TYR A 84 1.01 8.04 7.38
CA TYR A 84 0.53 8.39 6.05
C TYR A 84 -0.99 8.52 6.12
N THR A 85 -1.55 9.48 5.40
CA THR A 85 -3.01 9.47 5.18
C THR A 85 -3.36 8.28 4.29
N TYR A 86 -4.62 7.84 4.31
CA TYR A 86 -5.04 6.74 3.45
C TYR A 86 -4.86 7.08 1.95
N GLU A 87 -5.07 8.34 1.57
CA GLU A 87 -4.87 8.86 0.22
C GLU A 87 -3.39 8.90 -0.16
N GLU A 88 -2.53 9.38 0.74
CA GLU A 88 -1.08 9.43 0.52
C GLU A 88 -0.54 8.02 0.28
N MET A 89 -0.95 7.07 1.13
CA MET A 89 -0.55 5.68 1.01
C MET A 89 -1.13 5.02 -0.25
N PHE A 90 -2.41 5.24 -0.56
CA PHE A 90 -3.03 4.76 -1.80
C PHE A 90 -2.25 5.26 -3.03
N HIS A 91 -1.90 6.55 -3.05
CA HIS A 91 -1.13 7.13 -4.14
C HIS A 91 0.23 6.46 -4.30
N TYR A 92 0.93 6.18 -3.20
CA TYR A 92 2.23 5.51 -3.23
C TYR A 92 2.14 4.07 -3.72
N PHE A 93 1.14 3.31 -3.26
CA PHE A 93 0.86 1.97 -3.79
C PHE A 93 0.60 2.03 -5.30
N LEU A 94 -0.23 2.97 -5.77
CA LEU A 94 -0.57 3.11 -7.17
C LEU A 94 0.65 3.46 -8.03
N THR A 95 1.47 4.42 -7.59
CA THR A 95 2.70 4.80 -8.29
C THR A 95 3.66 3.61 -8.39
N TYR A 96 3.93 2.93 -7.28
CA TYR A 96 4.84 1.77 -7.27
C TYR A 96 4.33 0.62 -8.14
N TYR A 97 3.01 0.35 -8.11
CA TYR A 97 2.41 -0.66 -8.98
C TYR A 97 2.61 -0.33 -10.46
N LEU A 98 2.33 0.90 -10.88
CA LEU A 98 2.48 1.31 -12.28
C LEU A 98 3.94 1.25 -12.73
N GLU A 99 4.89 1.65 -11.88
CA GLU A 99 6.34 1.56 -12.16
C GLU A 99 6.82 0.11 -12.28
N ASN A 100 6.21 -0.83 -11.54
CA ASN A 100 6.66 -2.22 -11.41
C ASN A 100 5.68 -3.25 -11.99
N ILE A 101 4.72 -2.83 -12.82
CA ILE A 101 3.64 -3.72 -13.29
C ILE A 101 4.14 -4.98 -14.00
N HIS A 102 5.29 -4.88 -14.67
CA HIS A 102 5.96 -5.98 -15.35
C HIS A 102 6.41 -7.10 -14.40
N CYS A 103 6.68 -6.79 -13.13
CA CYS A 103 7.02 -7.77 -12.10
C CYS A 103 5.82 -8.59 -11.62
N TYR A 104 4.59 -8.15 -11.92
CA TYR A 104 3.35 -8.72 -11.39
C TYR A 104 2.40 -9.16 -12.50
N SER A 105 2.93 -9.49 -13.67
CA SER A 105 2.12 -9.70 -14.88
C SER A 105 1.05 -10.80 -14.75
N ASN A 106 1.28 -11.79 -13.89
CA ASN A 106 0.35 -12.89 -13.56
C ASN A 106 -0.61 -12.57 -12.40
N LEU A 107 -0.43 -11.43 -11.72
CA LEU A 107 -1.22 -11.00 -10.55
C LEU A 107 -1.95 -9.67 -10.80
N ILE A 108 -1.93 -9.13 -12.02
CA ILE A 108 -2.56 -7.85 -12.37
C ILE A 108 -4.01 -7.81 -11.90
N SER A 109 -4.81 -8.84 -12.22
CA SER A 109 -6.22 -8.87 -11.84
C SER A 109 -6.46 -8.86 -10.33
N PHE A 110 -5.58 -9.52 -9.57
CA PHE A 110 -5.64 -9.52 -8.10
C PHE A 110 -5.28 -8.14 -7.53
N ILE A 111 -4.15 -7.58 -7.94
CA ILE A 111 -3.68 -6.28 -7.47
C ILE A 111 -4.70 -5.18 -7.76
N GLU A 112 -5.26 -5.14 -8.97
CA GLU A 112 -6.25 -4.14 -9.33
C GLU A 112 -7.56 -4.27 -8.55
N GLN A 113 -7.95 -5.50 -8.17
CA GLN A 113 -9.08 -5.71 -7.25
C GLN A 113 -8.76 -5.18 -5.85
N GLU A 114 -7.54 -5.35 -5.35
CA GLU A 114 -7.17 -4.81 -4.05
C GLU A 114 -7.14 -3.28 -4.03
N PHE A 115 -6.78 -2.61 -5.13
CA PHE A 115 -6.96 -1.16 -5.25
C PHE A 115 -8.44 -0.74 -5.16
N VAL A 116 -9.35 -1.52 -5.75
CA VAL A 116 -10.81 -1.29 -5.61
C VAL A 116 -11.24 -1.49 -4.15
N ASN A 117 -10.80 -2.57 -3.51
CA ASN A 117 -11.11 -2.86 -2.11
C ASN A 117 -10.59 -1.76 -1.17
N TYR A 118 -9.38 -1.24 -1.41
CA TYR A 118 -8.82 -0.12 -0.67
C TYR A 118 -9.74 1.10 -0.79
N THR A 119 -10.14 1.52 -1.99
CA THR A 119 -11.03 2.69 -2.12
C THR A 119 -12.38 2.51 -1.42
N LYS A 120 -12.98 1.31 -1.51
CA LYS A 120 -14.21 0.99 -0.76
C LYS A 120 -13.99 1.14 0.74
N PHE A 121 -12.86 0.65 1.26
CA PHE A 121 -12.51 0.81 2.67
C PHE A 121 -12.35 2.29 3.07
N ILE A 122 -11.69 3.12 2.26
CA ILE A 122 -11.56 4.55 2.59
C ILE A 122 -12.93 5.22 2.61
N ASP A 123 -13.77 4.93 1.61
CA ASP A 123 -15.13 5.46 1.50
C ASP A 123 -16.01 5.06 2.71
N GLU A 124 -15.77 3.90 3.32
CA GLU A 124 -16.44 3.44 4.54
C GLU A 124 -15.83 4.05 5.82
N ALA A 125 -14.50 4.15 5.88
CA ALA A 125 -13.76 4.62 7.05
C ALA A 125 -13.79 6.15 7.22
N LYS A 126 -13.92 6.89 6.11
CA LYS A 126 -13.98 8.34 6.08
C LYS A 126 -15.39 8.77 5.67
N ASN A 127 -15.93 9.83 6.27
CA ASN A 127 -17.22 10.42 5.89
C ASN A 127 -17.18 11.14 4.51
N TYR A 128 -16.25 10.77 3.63
CA TYR A 128 -16.11 11.30 2.27
C TYR A 128 -15.65 10.20 1.32
N LYS A 129 -15.96 10.37 0.03
CA LYS A 129 -15.61 9.42 -1.01
C LYS A 129 -14.39 9.85 -1.81
N ILE A 130 -13.49 8.93 -2.07
CA ILE A 130 -12.46 9.12 -3.09
C ILE A 130 -13.12 8.86 -4.44
N ASN A 131 -13.53 9.94 -5.12
CA ASN A 131 -14.11 9.86 -6.46
C ASN A 131 -13.02 9.62 -7.51
N LEU A 132 -12.36 8.46 -7.46
CA LEU A 132 -11.31 8.05 -8.38
C LEU A 132 -11.77 6.87 -9.24
N ASP A 133 -11.82 7.08 -10.56
CA ASP A 133 -12.12 6.01 -11.52
C ASP A 133 -10.85 5.19 -11.82
N ILE A 134 -10.51 4.32 -10.87
CA ILE A 134 -9.33 3.43 -10.95
C ILE A 134 -9.36 2.56 -12.20
N LYS A 135 -10.55 2.11 -12.60
CA LYS A 135 -10.73 1.28 -13.80
C LYS A 135 -10.30 2.02 -15.07
N ASN A 136 -10.69 3.29 -15.18
CA ASN A 136 -10.31 4.12 -16.32
C ASN A 136 -8.80 4.44 -16.32
N ILE A 137 -8.16 4.52 -15.14
CA ILE A 137 -6.70 4.64 -15.05
C ILE A 137 -6.03 3.39 -15.64
N PHE A 138 -6.39 2.19 -15.16
CA PHE A 138 -5.76 0.95 -15.59
C PHE A 138 -6.01 0.61 -17.06
N THR A 139 -7.24 0.79 -17.56
CA THR A 139 -7.57 0.43 -18.94
C THR A 139 -6.87 1.29 -19.99
N ARG A 140 -6.36 2.47 -19.62
CA ARG A 140 -5.56 3.35 -20.50
C ARG A 140 -4.08 2.96 -20.57
N ASP A 141 -3.60 2.11 -19.67
CA ASP A 141 -2.21 1.68 -19.67
C ASP A 141 -1.97 0.57 -20.72
N ASN A 142 -1.18 0.89 -21.73
CA ASN A 142 -0.89 -0.02 -22.83
C ASN A 142 -0.03 -1.23 -22.39
N LEU A 143 0.91 -1.03 -21.45
CA LEU A 143 1.77 -2.10 -20.95
C LEU A 143 0.93 -3.09 -20.13
N ARG A 144 0.08 -2.58 -19.23
CA ARG A 144 -0.91 -3.36 -18.49
C ARG A 144 -1.76 -4.22 -19.42
N ASN A 145 -2.33 -3.63 -20.47
CA ASN A 145 -3.19 -4.33 -21.42
C ASN A 145 -2.43 -5.42 -22.18
N PHE A 146 -1.19 -5.15 -22.58
CA PHE A 146 -0.32 -6.15 -23.19
C PHE A 146 -0.04 -7.32 -22.23
N LEU A 147 0.38 -7.02 -21.00
CA LEU A 147 0.76 -8.02 -19.99
C LEU A 147 -0.41 -8.92 -19.60
N LEU A 148 -1.62 -8.36 -19.47
CA LEU A 148 -2.82 -9.16 -19.19
C LEU A 148 -3.19 -10.10 -20.33
N ASN A 149 -3.09 -9.62 -21.58
CA ASN A 149 -3.35 -10.49 -22.74
C ASN A 149 -2.28 -11.56 -22.86
N TYR A 150 -1.03 -11.24 -22.55
CA TYR A 150 0.09 -12.18 -22.59
C TYR A 150 -0.02 -13.26 -21.50
N ASN A 151 -0.42 -12.88 -20.28
CA ASN A 151 -0.60 -13.79 -19.13
C ASN A 151 -2.08 -14.09 -18.89
N PHE A 152 -2.87 -14.25 -19.96
CA PHE A 152 -4.32 -14.34 -19.84
C PHE A 152 -4.75 -15.52 -18.98
N GLU A 153 -4.14 -16.69 -19.18
CA GLU A 153 -4.52 -17.91 -18.44
C GLU A 153 -4.22 -17.81 -16.94
N GLU A 154 -3.09 -17.21 -16.54
CA GLU A 154 -2.80 -16.98 -15.12
C GLU A 154 -3.77 -15.97 -14.48
N ASN A 155 -4.14 -14.93 -15.23
CA ASN A 155 -5.05 -13.90 -14.73
C ASN A 155 -6.53 -14.31 -14.81
N ARG A 156 -6.90 -15.29 -15.65
CA ARG A 156 -8.30 -15.67 -15.93
C ARG A 156 -9.06 -16.12 -14.69
N TYR A 157 -8.40 -16.78 -13.75
CA TYR A 157 -9.00 -17.22 -12.49
C TYR A 157 -9.26 -16.05 -11.53
N ASN A 158 -8.47 -14.99 -11.62
CA ASN A 158 -8.62 -13.76 -10.84
C ASN A 158 -9.56 -12.75 -11.51
N LEU A 159 -9.75 -12.83 -12.85
CA LEU A 159 -10.70 -12.00 -13.61
C LEU A 159 -12.16 -12.32 -13.25
N GLY A 160 -12.47 -13.58 -12.90
CA GLY A 160 -13.82 -14.01 -12.50
C GLY A 160 -14.24 -13.55 -11.10
N THR A 161 -13.30 -13.05 -10.29
CA THR A 161 -13.52 -12.54 -8.92
C THR A 161 -13.56 -11.02 -8.84
N ILE A 162 -13.31 -10.31 -9.95
CA ILE A 162 -13.39 -8.84 -9.97
C ILE A 162 -14.86 -8.41 -9.97
N ASN A 163 -15.43 -8.27 -8.77
CA ASN A 163 -16.73 -7.62 -8.58
C ASN A 163 -16.53 -6.11 -8.58
N PHE A 164 -16.59 -5.53 -9.78
CA PHE A 164 -16.76 -4.09 -9.98
C PHE A 164 -18.07 -3.61 -9.33
#